data_AF-A0A6G3MNN0-F1
#
_entry.id   AF-A0A6G3MNN0-F1
#
_cell.length_a   1.000
_cell.length_b   1.000
_cell.length_c   1.000
_cell.angle_alpha   90.00
_cell.angle_beta   90.00
_cell.angle_gamma   90.00
#
_symmetry.space_group_name_H-M   'P 1'
#
loop_
_entity.id
_entity.type
_entity.pdbx_description
1 polymer ?
#
loop_
_entity_poly.entity_id
_entity_poly.type
_entity_poly.pdbx_seq_one_letter_code
_entity_poly.pdbx_strand_id
1 'polypeptide(L)'
;WFINNLHNSLNRDKSKKISIVKKTFQGKLQIYSKKIPMTDDAKEKKILLKKDEFKPIDSAQPFFFLSLDVPPPPLFTDPMEFNIIPQIALSELLCKYNGVF
;
A
#
# COMPACT_ATOMS: atom_id res chain seq x y z
N TRP A 1 6.09 -1.04 -15.29
CA TRP A 1 7.05 -0.97 -16.42
C TRP A 1 6.61 0.04 -17.48
N PHE A 2 5.47 -0.17 -18.17
CA PHE A 2 5.03 0.69 -19.28
C PHE A 2 4.92 2.18 -18.93
N ILE A 3 4.21 2.53 -17.85
CA ILE A 3 4.03 3.93 -17.39
C ILE A 3 5.38 4.61 -17.14
N ASN A 4 6.37 3.89 -16.59
CA ASN A 4 7.69 4.42 -16.32
C ASN A 4 8.46 4.70 -17.62
N ASN A 5 8.36 3.80 -18.60
CA ASN A 5 8.98 4.00 -19.92
C ASN A 5 8.30 5.14 -20.70
N LEU A 6 6.98 5.22 -20.62
CA LEU A 6 6.21 6.31 -21.22
C LEU A 6 6.59 7.65 -20.59
N HIS A 7 6.69 7.70 -19.26
CA HIS A 7 7.19 8.87 -18.54
C HIS A 7 8.57 9.27 -19.05
N ASN A 8 9.53 8.34 -19.11
CA ASN A 8 10.91 8.62 -19.53
C ASN A 8 11.01 9.06 -21.00
N SER A 9 10.24 8.46 -21.90
CA SER A 9 10.22 8.82 -23.32
C SER A 9 9.66 10.23 -23.54
N LEU A 10 8.59 10.59 -22.82
CA LEU A 10 7.95 11.90 -22.92
C LEU A 10 8.74 13.00 -22.19
N ASN A 11 9.59 12.64 -21.23
CA ASN A 11 10.46 13.57 -20.50
C ASN A 11 11.82 13.80 -21.20
N ARG A 12 11.91 13.55 -22.51
CA ARG A 12 13.14 13.73 -23.30
C ARG A 12 13.62 15.19 -23.34
N ASP A 13 12.69 16.14 -23.29
CA ASP A 13 12.98 17.56 -23.19
C ASP A 13 13.10 17.96 -21.70
N LYS A 14 14.34 18.11 -21.23
CA LYS A 14 14.67 18.46 -19.83
C LYS A 14 14.08 19.81 -19.37
N SER A 15 13.62 20.64 -20.31
CA SER A 15 12.93 21.90 -20.01
C SER A 15 11.60 21.68 -19.27
N LYS A 16 10.86 20.61 -19.62
CA LYS A 16 9.58 20.29 -18.97
C LYS A 16 9.83 19.36 -17.79
N LYS A 17 9.88 19.93 -16.58
CA LYS A 17 10.02 19.15 -15.32
C LYS A 17 8.89 18.14 -15.08
N ILE A 18 7.73 18.33 -15.71
CA ILE A 18 6.51 17.53 -15.48
C ILE A 18 6.00 16.96 -16.81
N SER A 19 6.13 15.65 -17.00
CA SER A 19 5.48 14.92 -18.09
C SER A 19 3.96 14.83 -17.90
N ILE A 20 3.21 14.64 -18.98
CA ILE A 20 1.76 14.37 -18.91
C ILE A 20 1.43 13.17 -18.00
N VAL A 21 2.25 12.11 -18.03
CA VAL A 21 2.07 10.90 -17.22
C VAL A 21 2.05 11.22 -15.72
N LYS A 22 3.00 12.04 -15.27
CA LYS A 22 3.03 12.53 -13.88
C LYS A 22 1.82 13.41 -13.57
N LYS A 23 1.43 14.29 -14.49
CA LYS A 23 0.26 15.15 -14.30
C LYS A 23 -1.05 14.37 -14.17
N THR A 24 -1.19 13.23 -14.87
CA THR A 24 -2.44 12.46 -14.92
C THR A 24 -2.50 11.35 -13.88
N PHE A 25 -1.41 10.62 -13.66
CA PHE A 25 -1.42 9.40 -12.84
C PHE A 25 -0.70 9.53 -11.50
N GLN A 26 0.17 10.54 -11.32
CA GLN A 26 0.98 10.61 -10.11
C GLN A 26 0.17 11.17 -8.94
N GLY A 27 -0.09 10.33 -7.94
CA GLY A 27 -0.59 10.73 -6.64
C GLY A 27 0.52 10.84 -5.59
N LYS A 28 0.15 11.25 -4.37
CA LYS A 28 1.02 11.25 -3.19
C LYS A 28 0.35 10.41 -2.10
N LEU A 29 1.10 9.48 -1.52
CA LEU A 29 0.67 8.65 -0.40
C LEU A 29 1.48 9.02 0.84
N GLN A 30 0.79 9.20 1.96
CA GLN A 30 1.42 9.34 3.27
C GLN A 30 1.43 7.97 3.94
N ILE A 31 2.62 7.47 4.23
CA ILE A 31 2.86 6.14 4.78
C ILE A 31 3.30 6.30 6.24
N TYR A 32 2.54 5.66 7.13
CA TYR A 32 2.86 5.51 8.54
C TYR A 32 3.44 4.12 8.76
N SER A 33 4.76 4.02 8.96
CA SER A 33 5.44 2.74 9.17
C SER A 33 5.87 2.61 10.62
N LYS A 34 5.55 1.49 11.25
CA LYS A 34 5.95 1.19 12.62
C LYS A 34 6.58 -0.19 12.68
N LYS A 35 7.84 -0.26 13.12
CA LYS A 35 8.51 -1.54 13.37
C LYS A 35 7.88 -2.20 14.60
N ILE A 36 7.75 -3.53 14.57
CA ILE A 36 7.24 -4.31 15.70
C ILE A 36 8.39 -5.17 16.23
N PRO A 37 8.67 -5.15 17.55
CA PRO A 37 9.72 -5.98 18.13
C PRO A 37 9.32 -7.47 18.11
N MET A 38 10.29 -8.33 17.82
CA MET A 38 10.14 -9.80 17.79
C MET A 38 10.36 -10.38 19.18
N THR A 39 9.39 -10.14 20.08
CA THR A 39 9.40 -10.64 21.45
C THR A 39 7.98 -10.96 21.88
N ASP A 40 7.79 -12.15 22.45
CA ASP A 40 6.50 -12.63 22.94
C ASP A 40 6.17 -12.07 24.34
N ASP A 41 7.18 -11.64 25.10
CA ASP A 41 7.01 -11.06 26.42
C ASP A 41 6.44 -9.63 26.38
N ALA A 42 5.24 -9.46 26.94
CA ALA A 42 4.51 -8.20 26.93
C ALA A 42 5.23 -7.05 27.67
N LYS A 43 6.03 -7.37 28.70
CA LYS A 43 6.81 -6.36 29.46
C LYS A 43 7.98 -5.84 28.63
N GLU A 44 8.73 -6.74 28.02
CA GLU A 44 9.87 -6.40 27.17
C GLU A 44 9.43 -5.65 25.91
N LYS A 45 8.32 -6.07 25.30
CA LYS A 45 7.69 -5.39 24.17
C LYS A 45 7.39 -3.92 24.47
N LYS A 46 6.84 -3.60 25.66
CA LYS A 46 6.56 -2.21 26.06
C LYS A 46 7.84 -1.38 26.25
N ILE A 47 8.93 -1.99 26.69
CA ILE A 47 10.22 -1.32 26.86
C ILE A 47 10.85 -1.07 25.48
N LEU A 48 10.83 -2.06 24.59
CA LEU A 48 11.37 -1.95 23.23
C LEU A 48 10.60 -0.93 22.39
N LEU A 49 9.27 -0.87 22.50
CA LEU A 49 8.43 0.12 21.80
C LEU A 49 8.74 1.57 22.18
N LYS A 50 9.40 1.82 23.31
CA LYS A 50 9.84 3.18 23.72
C LYS A 50 11.16 3.60 23.09
N LYS A 51 11.93 2.66 22.52
CA LYS A 51 13.19 2.98 21.84
C LYS A 51 12.89 3.72 20.53
N ASP A 52 13.79 4.62 20.15
CA ASP A 52 13.65 5.43 18.94
C ASP A 52 13.48 4.60 17.66
N GLU A 53 14.06 3.40 17.62
CA GLU A 53 13.97 2.48 16.47
C GLU A 53 12.53 1.99 16.19
N PHE A 54 11.64 2.00 17.19
CA PHE A 54 10.27 1.52 17.08
C PHE A 54 9.24 2.65 17.04
N LYS A 55 9.70 3.90 16.98
CA LYS A 55 8.82 5.05 16.74
C LYS A 55 8.23 4.98 15.33
N PRO A 56 6.99 5.43 15.15
CA PRO A 56 6.39 5.52 13.82
C PRO A 56 7.19 6.50 12.96
N ILE A 57 7.38 6.15 11.70
CA ILE A 57 8.05 6.96 10.70
C ILE A 57 7.00 7.36 9.67
N ASP A 58 6.91 8.67 9.44
CA ASP A 58 6.02 9.27 8.45
C ASP A 58 6.82 9.53 7.17
N SER A 59 6.37 8.98 6.06
CA SER A 59 7.02 9.19 4.75
C SER A 59 5.99 9.50 3.68
N ALA A 60 6.23 10.56 2.91
CA ALA A 60 5.42 10.90 1.75
C ALA A 60 6.06 10.32 0.49
N GLN A 61 5.39 9.36 -0.15
CA GLN A 61 5.89 8.70 -1.35
C GLN A 61 4.96 8.93 -2.55
N PRO A 62 5.50 9.28 -3.74
CA PRO A 62 4.69 9.34 -4.95
C PRO A 62 4.28 7.94 -5.43
N PHE A 63 3.09 7.82 -6.02
CA PHE A 63 2.61 6.59 -6.64
C PHE A 63 1.99 6.87 -8.01
N PHE A 64 1.97 5.87 -8.90
CA PHE A 64 1.25 5.93 -10.19
C PHE A 64 -0.03 5.09 -10.21
N PHE A 65 -0.12 4.09 -9.33
CA PHE A 65 -1.28 3.24 -9.16
C PHE A 65 -1.34 2.77 -7.69
N LEU A 66 -2.53 2.44 -7.22
CA LEU A 66 -2.76 1.87 -5.89
C LEU A 66 -2.87 0.36 -6.02
N SER A 67 -2.16 -0.36 -5.15
CA SER A 67 -2.22 -1.82 -5.09
C SER A 67 -3.31 -2.24 -4.11
N LEU A 68 -4.39 -2.81 -4.66
CA LEU A 68 -5.50 -3.36 -3.91
C LEU A 68 -5.24 -4.84 -3.66
N ASP A 69 -5.09 -5.22 -2.39
CA ASP A 69 -4.82 -6.60 -2.01
C ASP A 69 -6.15 -7.32 -1.82
N VAL A 70 -6.46 -8.26 -2.71
CA VAL A 70 -7.66 -9.10 -2.59
C VAL A 70 -7.38 -10.18 -1.54
N PRO A 71 -8.33 -10.47 -0.63
CA PRO A 71 -8.16 -11.52 0.36
C PRO A 71 -7.93 -12.88 -0.33
N PRO A 72 -7.19 -13.80 0.33
CA PRO A 72 -7.01 -15.14 -0.20
C PRO A 72 -8.38 -15.81 -0.40
N PRO A 73 -8.53 -16.66 -1.42
CA PRO A 73 -9.74 -17.42 -1.60
C PRO A 73 -10.00 -18.28 -0.35
N PRO A 74 -11.26 -18.46 0.05
CA PRO A 74 -11.60 -19.31 1.18
C PRO A 74 -11.06 -20.72 0.94
N LEU A 75 -10.41 -21.30 1.97
CA LEU A 75 -9.78 -22.62 1.90
C LEU A 75 -10.79 -23.77 1.74
N PHE A 76 -12.06 -23.53 2.06
CA PHE A 76 -13.13 -24.50 1.96
C PHE A 76 -14.20 -23.99 1.00
N THR A 77 -14.51 -24.80 0.00
CA THR A 77 -15.73 -24.65 -0.80
C THR A 77 -16.92 -25.09 0.04
N ASP A 78 -18.01 -24.33 0.01
CA ASP A 78 -19.27 -24.73 0.65
C ASP A 78 -19.66 -26.16 0.19
N PRO A 79 -19.97 -27.10 1.11
CA PRO A 79 -20.36 -28.46 0.74
C PRO A 79 -21.62 -28.55 -0.15
N MET A 80 -22.32 -27.44 -0.37
CA MET A 80 -23.50 -27.34 -1.24
C MET A 80 -23.19 -27.01 -2.72
N GLU A 81 -21.94 -27.05 -3.17
CA GLU A 81 -21.53 -27.02 -4.60
C GLU A 81 -22.10 -25.88 -5.48
N PHE A 82 -22.53 -24.76 -4.90
CA PHE A 82 -22.71 -23.56 -5.71
C PHE A 82 -21.34 -22.91 -5.91
N ASN A 83 -20.86 -22.94 -7.16
CA ASN A 83 -19.58 -22.37 -7.59
C ASN A 83 -19.63 -20.83 -7.50
N ILE A 84 -19.61 -20.30 -6.28
CA ILE A 84 -19.74 -18.87 -6.02
C ILE A 84 -18.34 -18.26 -6.04
N ILE A 85 -18.09 -17.43 -7.05
CA ILE A 85 -16.89 -16.59 -7.11
C ILE A 85 -16.95 -15.62 -5.91
N PRO A 86 -15.91 -15.55 -5.05
CA PRO A 86 -15.91 -14.65 -3.91
C PRO A 86 -15.96 -13.19 -4.40
N GLN A 87 -16.89 -12.40 -3.85
CA GLN A 87 -17.04 -10.99 -4.15
C GLN A 87 -16.55 -10.14 -2.97
N ILE A 88 -15.94 -9.00 -3.27
CA ILE A 88 -15.50 -8.03 -2.26
C ILE A 88 -15.82 -6.62 -2.74
N ALA A 89 -16.27 -5.75 -1.83
CA ALA A 89 -16.55 -4.36 -2.18
C ALA A 89 -15.25 -3.58 -2.40
N LEU A 90 -15.20 -2.75 -3.45
CA LEU A 90 -14.03 -1.92 -3.74
C LEU A 90 -13.68 -0.99 -2.57
N SER A 91 -14.69 -0.51 -1.83
CA SER A 91 -14.50 0.32 -0.65
C SER A 91 -13.71 -0.40 0.46
N GLU A 92 -13.91 -1.71 0.64
CA GLU A 92 -13.18 -2.51 1.62
C GLU A 92 -11.71 -2.63 1.25
N LEU A 93 -11.40 -2.82 -0.04
CA LEU A 93 -10.03 -2.82 -0.54
C LEU A 93 -9.35 -1.46 -0.36
N LEU A 94 -10.11 -0.37 -0.56
CA LEU A 94 -9.62 1.00 -0.39
C LEU A 94 -9.42 1.39 1.08
N CYS A 95 -10.01 0.66 2.05
CA CYS A 95 -9.77 0.90 3.48
C CYS A 95 -8.28 0.84 3.84
N LYS A 96 -7.45 0.08 3.10
CA LYS A 96 -5.99 0.08 3.26
C LYS A 96 -5.36 1.49 3.21
N TYR A 97 -6.01 2.45 2.55
CA TYR A 97 -5.52 3.80 2.33
C TYR A 97 -6.30 4.88 3.09
N ASN A 98 -7.18 4.52 4.04
CA ASN A 98 -8.03 5.47 4.76
C ASN A 98 -7.34 6.20 5.93
N GLY A 99 -6.12 5.80 6.30
CA GLY A 99 -5.35 6.41 7.39
C GLY A 99 -5.85 6.04 8.81
N VAL A 100 -6.78 5.09 8.92
CA VAL A 100 -7.23 4.56 10.21
C VAL A 100 -6.30 3.42 10.63
N PHE A 101 -5.72 3.55 11.83
CA PHE A 101 -4.79 2.61 12.45
C PHE A 101 -5.40 1.98 13.69
#